data_AF-A0AA50E0E0-F1
#
_entry.id   AF-A0AA50E0E0-F1
#
_cell.length_a   1.000
_cell.length_b   1.000
_cell.length_c   1.000
_cell.angle_alpha   90.00
_cell.angle_beta   90.00
_cell.angle_gamma   90.00
#
_symmetry.space_group_name_H-M   'P 1'
#
loop_
_entity.id
_entity.type
_entity.pdbx_description
1 polymer ?
#
loop_
_entity_poly.entity_id
_entity_poly.type
_entity_poly.pdbx_seq_one_letter_code
_entity_poly.pdbx_strand_id
1 'polypeptide(L)' 'MGWPGRSRSRGENWLLRRSGDKVRLDSCAQVDVAPGDRLMIKTPGGGGYGHRD' A
#
# COMPACT_ATOMS: atom_id res chain seq x y z
N MET A 1 28.35 -2.95 -10.79
CA MET A 1 27.50 -3.98 -11.43
C MET A 1 26.27 -4.13 -10.55
N GLY A 2 25.11 -3.62 -10.97
CA GLY A 2 23.90 -3.56 -10.15
C GLY A 2 23.08 -4.85 -10.25
N TRP A 3 22.65 -5.39 -9.11
CA TRP A 3 21.75 -6.55 -9.03
C TRP A 3 20.43 -6.26 -9.77
N PRO A 4 19.92 -7.14 -10.64
CA PRO A 4 18.58 -6.97 -11.20
C PRO A 4 17.53 -7.33 -10.13
N GLY A 5 17.26 -6.39 -9.23
CA GLY A 5 16.15 -6.44 -8.29
C GLY A 5 14.84 -6.35 -9.08
N ARG A 6 14.09 -7.45 -9.13
CA ARG A 6 12.74 -7.50 -9.73
C ARG A 6 11.91 -6.33 -9.19
N SER A 7 11.39 -5.47 -10.07
CA SER A 7 10.58 -4.30 -9.69
C SER A 7 9.42 -4.76 -8.81
N ARG A 8 9.54 -4.51 -7.50
CA ARG A 8 8.49 -4.81 -6.52
C ARG A 8 7.44 -3.71 -6.59
N SER A 9 6.16 -4.08 -6.58
CA SER A 9 5.10 -3.09 -6.41
C SER A 9 5.14 -2.57 -4.98
N ARG A 10 5.12 -1.24 -4.79
CA ARG A 10 5.06 -0.62 -3.46
C ARG A 10 3.69 -0.85 -2.83
N GLY A 11 3.66 -0.99 -1.51
CA GLY A 11 2.40 -0.92 -0.77
C GLY A 11 1.70 0.42 -0.98
N GLU A 12 0.37 0.41 -0.94
CA GLU A 12 -0.44 1.62 -1.06
C GLU A 12 -1.56 1.61 -0.04
N ASN A 13 -1.76 2.75 0.60
CA ASN A 13 -2.80 2.97 1.59
C ASN A 13 -3.77 4.01 1.04
N TRP A 14 -5.07 3.73 1.11
CA TRP A 14 -6.11 4.63 0.61
C TRP A 14 -7.25 4.74 1.61
N LEU A 15 -7.77 5.96 1.76
CA LEU A 15 -9.04 6.23 2.43
C LEU A 15 -10.11 6.48 1.38
N LEU A 16 -11.13 5.63 1.36
CA LEU A 16 -12.30 5.76 0.51
C LEU A 16 -13.39 6.46 1.32
N ARG A 17 -13.67 7.71 0.99
CA ARG A 17 -14.72 8.48 1.66
C ARG A 17 -16.09 7.95 1.26
N ARG A 18 -17.07 8.06 2.16
CA ARG A 18 -18.48 7.74 1.85
C ARG A 18 -19.01 8.50 0.63
N SER A 19 -18.53 9.73 0.40
CA SER A 19 -18.86 10.55 -0.78
C SER A 19 -18.45 9.92 -2.11
N GLY A 20 -17.51 8.97 -2.09
CA GLY A 20 -16.90 8.36 -3.28
C GLY A 20 -15.45 8.81 -3.52
N ASP A 21 -14.99 9.84 -2.81
CA ASP A 21 -13.62 10.34 -2.95
C ASP A 21 -12.58 9.33 -2.48
N LYS A 22 -11.41 9.36 -3.12
CA LYS A 22 -10.27 8.50 -2.76
C LYS A 22 -9.08 9.36 -2.41
N VAL A 23 -8.65 9.25 -1.15
CA VAL A 23 -7.47 9.95 -0.63
C VAL A 23 -6.34 8.94 -0.51
N ARG A 24 -5.22 9.20 -1.19
CA ARG A 24 -4.00 8.41 -0.99
C ARG A 24 -3.38 8.81 0.34
N LEU A 25 -3.01 7.82 1.15
CA LEU A 25 -2.33 8.04 2.42
C LEU A 25 -0.83 7.76 2.26
N ASP A 26 -0.04 8.47 3.05
CA ASP A 26 1.39 8.20 3.17
C ASP A 26 1.65 6.83 3.81
N SER A 27 2.92 6.40 3.75
CA SER A 27 3.35 5.14 4.37
C SER A 27 3.09 5.08 5.88
N CYS A 28 3.11 6.24 6.55
CA CYS A 28 2.70 6.43 7.93
C CYS A 28 1.85 7.71 7.98
N ALA A 29 0.60 7.59 8.38
CA ALA A 29 -0.34 8.70 8.36
C ALA A 29 -1.34 8.58 9.51
N GLN A 30 -1.85 9.73 9.96
CA GLN A 30 -2.97 9.85 10.87
C GLN A 30 -4.08 10.61 10.15
N VAL A 31 -5.31 10.08 10.18
CA VAL A 31 -6.46 10.67 9.50
C VAL A 31 -7.73 10.44 10.31
N ASP A 32 -8.62 11.43 10.29
CA ASP A 32 -9.97 11.28 10.83
C ASP A 32 -10.88 10.56 9.84
N VAL A 33 -11.68 9.63 10.36
CA VAL A 33 -12.63 8.81 9.60
C VAL A 33 -14.04 8.98 10.15
N ALA A 34 -15.03 8.94 9.26
CA ALA A 34 -16.44 9.00 9.62
C ALA A 34 -17.16 7.67 9.32
N PRO A 35 -18.33 7.40 9.92
CA PRO A 35 -19.13 6.22 9.59
C PRO A 35 -19.40 6.12 8.08
N GLY A 36 -19.09 4.95 7.51
CA GLY A 36 -19.21 4.67 6.08
C GLY A 36 -17.96 4.93 5.25
N ASP A 37 -16.92 5.55 5.82
CA ASP A 37 -15.59 5.57 5.22
C ASP A 37 -14.96 4.16 5.27
N ARG A 38 -14.03 3.89 4.34
CA ARG A 38 -13.34 2.59 4.25
C ARG A 38 -11.84 2.78 4.05
N LEU A 39 -11.05 1.96 4.72
CA LEU A 39 -9.61 1.86 4.49
C LEU A 39 -9.30 0.72 3.52
N MET A 40 -8.45 1.00 2.52
CA MET A 40 -7.90 -0.01 1.61
C MET A 40 -6.39 -0.01 1.74
N ILE A 41 -5.86 -1.13 2.27
CA ILE A 41 -4.42 -1.37 2.40
C ILE A 41 -4.04 -2.41 1.36
N LYS A 42 -3.29 -1.99 0.34
CA LYS A 42 -2.71 -2.89 -0.65
C LYS A 42 -1.34 -3.32 -0.16
N THR A 43 -1.23 -4.57 0.26
CA THR A 43 0.03 -5.22 0.62
C THR A 43 0.47 -6.13 -0.54
N PRO A 44 1.01 -5.59 -1.65
CA PRO A 44 1.56 -6.43 -2.71
C PRO A 44 2.68 -7.30 -2.13
N GLY A 45 2.80 -8.51 -2.67
CA GLY A 45 3.78 -9.48 -2.17
C GLY A 45 5.20 -8.91 -2.15
N GLY A 46 5.90 -9.13 -1.03
CA GLY A 46 7.34 -8.96 -0.96
C GLY A 46 8.05 -10.03 -1.78
N GLY A 47 9.23 -9.73 -2.32
CA GLY A 47 10.04 -10.78 -2.95
C GLY A 47 10.66 -11.61 -1.84
N GLY A 48 10.35 -12.91 -1.80
CA GLY A 48 10.71 -13.83 -0.72
C GLY A 48 12.17 -13.77 -0.29
N TYR A 49 12.42 -14.16 0.96
CA TYR A 49 13.75 -14.38 1.48
C TYR A 49 14.24 -15.78 1.04
N GLY A 50 15.49 -15.87 0.58
CA GLY A 50 16.10 -17.11 0.12
C GLY A 50 16.56 -17.03 -1.34
N HIS A 51 17.87 -17.21 -1.55
CA HIS A 51 18.37 -17.68 -2.84
C HIS A 51 17.70 -19.04 -3.11
N ARG A 52 17.22 -19.27 -4.33
CA ARG A 52 16.93 -20.64 -4.76
C ARG A 52 18.28 -21.27 -5.03
N ASP A 53 18.82 -21.95 -4.03
CA ASP A 53 19.75 -23.04 -4.27
C ASP A 53 18.99 -24.20 -4.93
#